data_AF-R5DT79-F1
#
_entry.id   AF-R5DT79-F1
#
_cell.length_a   1.000
_cell.length_b   1.000
_cell.length_c   1.000
_cell.angle_alpha   90.00
_cell.angle_beta   90.00
_cell.angle_gamma   90.00
#
_symmetry.space_group_name_H-M   'P 1'
#
loop_
_entity.id
_entity.type
_entity.pdbx_description
1 polymer ?
#
loop_
_entity_poly.entity_id
_entity_poly.type
_entity_poly.pdbx_seq_one_letter_code
_entity_poly.pdbx_strand_id
1 'polypeptide(L)' 'MKREDFESNLSEALCNIDKIETLTKLLQQTLTEKSDFEEKDCLNICSILSCCVKNTKNILTNLEKSTLQKIL' A
#
# COMPACT_ATOMS: atom_id res chain seq x y z
N MET A 1 19.85 0.74 -10.51
CA MET A 1 18.64 -0.03 -10.89
C MET A 1 18.41 0.05 -12.40
N LYS A 2 18.13 -1.09 -13.04
CA LYS A 2 17.76 -1.15 -14.46
C LYS A 2 16.40 -0.49 -14.68
N ARG A 3 16.13 -0.07 -15.92
CA ARG A 3 14.86 0.60 -16.26
C ARG A 3 13.65 -0.31 -16.01
N GLU A 4 13.73 -1.57 -16.44
CA GLU A 4 12.66 -2.56 -16.27
C GLU A 4 12.33 -2.79 -14.79
N ASP A 5 13.36 -2.94 -13.94
CA ASP A 5 13.18 -3.07 -12.49
C ASP A 5 12.51 -1.83 -11.88
N PHE A 6 12.86 -0.63 -12.36
CA PHE A 6 12.26 0.63 -11.90
C PHE A 6 10.77 0.70 -12.28
N GLU A 7 10.45 0.43 -13.55
CA GLU A 7 9.07 0.43 -14.04
C GLU A 7 8.22 -0.62 -13.31
N SER A 8 8.75 -1.84 -13.12
CA SER A 8 8.08 -2.89 -12.35
C SER A 8 7.81 -2.48 -10.89
N ASN A 9 8.82 -1.96 -10.19
CA ASN A 9 8.66 -1.52 -8.80
C ASN A 9 7.68 -0.34 -8.68
N LEU A 10 7.68 0.58 -9.65
CA LEU A 10 6.73 1.68 -9.67
C LEU A 10 5.29 1.19 -9.89
N SER A 11 5.09 0.27 -10.84
CA SER A 11 3.79 -0.37 -11.05
C SER A 11 3.30 -1.12 -9.80
N GLU A 12 4.18 -1.83 -9.11
CA GLU A 12 3.85 -2.50 -7.85
C GLU A 12 3.45 -1.49 -6.75
N ALA A 13 4.19 -0.38 -6.64
CA ALA A 13 3.86 0.67 -5.67
C ALA A 13 2.49 1.30 -5.95
N LEU A 14 2.16 1.59 -7.22
CA LEU A 14 0.86 2.12 -7.62
C LEU A 14 -0.28 1.13 -7.32
N CYS A 15 -0.10 -0.14 -7.66
CA CYS A 15 -1.07 -1.19 -7.34
C CYS A 15 -1.30 -1.31 -5.82
N ASN A 16 -0.24 -1.22 -5.02
CA ASN A 16 -0.39 -1.24 -3.56
C ASN A 16 -1.11 0.00 -3.01
N ILE A 17 -0.99 1.17 -3.65
CA ILE A 17 -1.76 2.37 -3.31
C ILE A 17 -3.25 2.15 -3.56
N ASP A 18 -3.63 1.61 -4.72
CA ASP A 18 -5.03 1.29 -5.04
C ASP A 18 -5.63 0.29 -4.03
N LYS A 19 -4.81 -0.70 -3.62
CA LYS A 19 -5.19 -1.66 -2.59
C LYS A 19 -5.39 -0.99 -1.22
N ILE A 20 -4.52 -0.05 -0.84
CA ILE A 20 -4.67 0.72 0.41
C ILE A 20 -5.96 1.55 0.37
N GLU A 21 -6.26 2.21 -0.75
CA GLU A 21 -7.50 2.99 -0.91
C GLU A 21 -8.73 2.10 -0.76
N THR A 22 -8.73 0.93 -1.42
CA THR A 22 -9.83 -0.04 -1.36
C THR A 22 -10.06 -0.55 0.07
N LEU A 23 -8.99 -0.94 0.76
CA LEU A 23 -9.07 -1.42 2.14
C LEU A 23 -9.51 -0.31 3.12
N THR A 24 -9.10 0.93 2.87
CA THR A 24 -9.53 2.09 3.67
C THR A 24 -11.03 2.34 3.50
N LYS A 25 -11.56 2.27 2.27
CA LYS A 25 -13.00 2.36 2.00
C LYS A 25 -13.76 1.22 2.67
N LEU A 26 -13.26 -0.01 2.55
CA LEU A 26 -13.87 -1.17 3.19
C LEU A 26 -13.93 -0.99 4.72
N LEU A 27 -12.82 -0.57 5.35
CA LEU A 27 -12.78 -0.30 6.79
C LEU A 27 -13.78 0.79 7.19
N GLN A 28 -13.91 1.85 6.40
CA GLN A 28 -14.89 2.89 6.67
C GLN A 28 -16.32 2.33 6.63
N GLN A 29 -16.63 1.50 5.63
CA GLN A 29 -17.94 0.86 5.52
C GLN A 29 -18.20 -0.07 6.71
N THR A 30 -17.23 -0.90 7.09
CA THR A 30 -17.38 -1.82 8.23
C THR A 30 -17.59 -1.10 9.56
N LEU A 31 -17.01 0.10 9.73
CA LEU A 31 -17.13 0.90 10.96
C LEU A 31 -18.40 1.75 11.02
N THR A 32 -18.93 2.20 9.88
CA THR A 32 -19.98 3.24 9.85
C THR A 32 -21.33 2.74 9.35
N GLU A 33 -21.36 1.65 8.59
CA GLU A 33 -22.59 1.06 8.08
C GLU A 33 -23.05 -0.07 9.00
N LYS A 34 -24.38 -0.28 9.11
CA LYS A 34 -24.91 -1.50 9.72
C LYS A 34 -24.49 -2.67 8.82
N SER A 35 -23.43 -3.34 9.21
CA SER A 35 -22.84 -4.46 8.50
C SER A 35 -22.76 -5.67 9.41
N ASP A 36 -22.60 -6.85 8.82
CA ASP A 36 -22.39 -8.10 9.55
C ASP A 36 -20.93 -8.25 10.04
N PHE A 37 -20.09 -7.23 9.83
CA PHE A 37 -18.68 -7.26 10.22
C PHE A 37 -18.51 -7.07 11.72
N GLU A 38 -17.62 -7.87 12.30
CA GLU A 38 -17.26 -7.78 13.71
C GLU A 38 -16.04 -6.86 13.93
N GLU A 39 -15.80 -6.47 15.19
CA GLU A 39 -14.61 -5.70 15.57
C GLU A 39 -13.31 -6.39 15.10
N LYS A 40 -13.29 -7.74 15.14
CA LYS A 40 -12.16 -8.55 14.67
C LYS A 40 -11.89 -8.37 13.17
N ASP A 41 -12.91 -8.17 12.36
CA ASP A 41 -12.74 -7.93 10.92
C ASP A 41 -12.10 -6.56 10.67
N CYS A 42 -12.50 -5.55 11.44
CA CYS A 42 -11.87 -4.24 11.41
C CYS A 42 -10.38 -4.33 11.79
N LEU A 43 -10.05 -5.08 12.84
CA LEU A 43 -8.65 -5.32 13.25
C LEU A 43 -7.85 -6.05 12.16
N ASN A 44 -8.46 -7.03 11.48
CA ASN A 44 -7.82 -7.73 10.36
C ASN A 44 -7.54 -6.77 9.20
N ILE A 45 -8.52 -5.94 8.82
CA ILE A 45 -8.35 -4.93 7.76
C ILE A 45 -7.23 -3.94 8.13
N CYS A 46 -7.20 -3.46 9.38
CA CYS A 46 -6.14 -2.60 9.88
C CYS A 46 -4.75 -3.25 9.80
N SER A 47 -4.64 -4.53 10.13
CA SER A 47 -3.37 -5.28 10.02
C SER A 47 -2.89 -5.39 8.57
N ILE A 48 -3.80 -5.69 7.65
CA ILE A 48 -3.50 -5.75 6.21
C ILE A 48 -3.10 -4.36 5.69
N LEU A 49 -3.83 -3.31 6.06
CA LEU A 49 -3.49 -1.91 5.72
C LEU A 49 -2.08 -1.54 6.18
N SER A 50 -1.74 -1.84 7.44
CA SER A 50 -0.42 -1.56 8.00
C SER A 50 0.69 -2.24 7.18
N CYS A 51 0.50 -3.51 6.81
CA CYS A 51 1.42 -4.25 5.97
C CYS A 51 1.57 -3.62 4.58
N CYS A 52 0.45 -3.31 3.91
CA CYS A 52 0.47 -2.68 2.59
C CYS A 52 1.17 -1.32 2.61
N VAL A 53 0.89 -0.47 3.60
CA VAL A 53 1.54 0.84 3.75
C VAL A 53 3.06 0.67 3.94
N LYS A 54 3.48 -0.26 4.80
CA LYS A 54 4.90 -0.53 5.05
C LYS A 54 5.62 -1.01 3.78
N ASN A 55 5.02 -1.95 3.06
CA ASN A 55 5.59 -2.48 1.82
C ASN A 55 5.69 -1.41 0.74
N THR A 56 4.62 -0.65 0.53
CA THR A 56 4.59 0.47 -0.43
C THR A 56 5.68 1.49 -0.11
N LYS A 57 5.79 1.88 1.17
CA LYS A 57 6.82 2.83 1.62
C LYS A 57 8.23 2.30 1.32
N ASN A 58 8.51 1.03 1.60
CA ASN A 58 9.80 0.42 1.30
C ASN A 58 10.13 0.46 -0.20
N ILE A 59 9.17 0.11 -1.06
CA ILE A 59 9.35 0.15 -2.51
C ILE A 59 9.64 1.58 -2.97
N LEU A 60 8.83 2.56 -2.55
CA LEU A 60 9.02 3.96 -2.90
C LEU A 60 10.36 4.52 -2.41
N THR A 61 10.77 4.20 -1.18
CA THR A 61 12.10 4.59 -0.66
C THR A 61 13.24 3.99 -1.49
N ASN A 62 13.10 2.74 -1.95
CA ASN A 62 14.11 2.11 -2.81
C ASN A 62 14.18 2.77 -4.19
N LEU A 63 13.02 3.10 -4.77
CA LEU A 63 12.92 3.84 -6.03
C LEU A 63 13.57 5.23 -5.91
N GLU A 64 13.26 5.97 -4.85
CA GLU A 64 13.83 7.30 -4.57
C GLU A 64 15.36 7.24 -4.46
N LYS A 65 15.90 6.35 -3.62
CA LYS A 65 17.35 6.18 -3.46
C LYS A 65 18.05 5.86 -4.77
N SER A 66 17.44 4.99 -5.59
CA SER A 66 18.00 4.60 -6.88
C SER A 66 18.00 5.72 -7.92
N THR A 67 17.11 6.69 -7.76
CA THR A 67 16.99 7.86 -8.63
C THR A 67 18.00 8.93 -8.21
N LEU A 68 18.14 9.18 -6.90
CA LEU A 68 19.13 10.09 -6.34
C LEU A 68 20.57 9.67 -6.68
N GLN A 69 20.87 8.37 -6.63
CA GLN A 69 22.17 7.83 -7.05
C GLN A 69 22.50 7.98 -8.54
N LYS A 70 21.52 8.32 -9.39
CA LYS A 70 21.76 8.59 -10.82
C LYS A 70 21.97 10.07 -11.13
N ILE A 71 21.64 10.96 -10.19
CA ILE A 71 21.72 12.42 -10.35
C ILE A 71 23.03 12.98 -9.73
N LEU A 72 23.63 12.24 -8.79
CA LEU A 72 24.95 12.48 -8.20
C LEU A 72 26.02 11.66 -8.90
#